data_AF-U2V9R0-F1
#
_entry.id   AF-U2V9R0-F1
#
_cell.length_a   1.000
_cell.length_b   1.000
_cell.length_c   1.000
_cell.angle_alpha   90.00
_cell.angle_beta   90.00
_cell.angle_gamma   90.00
#
_symmetry.space_group_name_H-M   'P 1'
#
loop_
_entity.id
_entity.type
_entity.pdbx_description
1 polymer ?
#
loop_
_entity_poly.entity_id
_entity_poly.type
_entity_poly.pdbx_seq_one_letter_code
_entity_poly.pdbx_strand_id
1 'polypeptide(L)'
;MGFKVSDPELAYDALLIKQNVDTLIELGKETSNLIDLLLATGIQSDLIGASLQTDEAELIAVLQKLEEASAPIAERTNTFIAELDADDAKFD
;
A
#
# COMPACT_ATOMS: atom_id res chain seq x y z
N MET A 1 -7.92 -28.01 -8.11
CA MET A 1 -7.02 -27.58 -9.19
C MET A 1 -6.25 -26.39 -8.65
N GLY A 2 -5.01 -26.60 -8.23
CA GLY A 2 -4.14 -25.52 -7.78
C GLY A 2 -3.79 -24.64 -8.98
N PHE A 3 -3.83 -23.33 -8.80
CA PHE A 3 -3.28 -22.41 -9.79
C PHE A 3 -1.81 -22.78 -10.01
N LYS A 4 -1.46 -23.19 -11.24
CA LYS A 4 -0.07 -23.33 -11.65
C LYS A 4 0.43 -21.93 -12.00
N VAL A 5 0.81 -21.17 -11.00
CA VAL A 5 1.50 -19.89 -11.17
C VAL A 5 2.99 -20.20 -11.12
N SER A 6 3.74 -19.72 -12.10
CA SER A 6 5.20 -19.84 -12.10
C SER A 6 5.80 -18.85 -11.10
N ASP A 7 7.00 -19.14 -10.57
CA ASP A 7 7.67 -18.23 -9.63
C ASP A 7 7.86 -16.80 -10.18
N PRO A 8 8.19 -16.60 -11.48
CA PRO A 8 8.25 -15.26 -12.06
C PRO A 8 6.89 -14.54 -12.05
N GLU A 9 5.78 -15.25 -12.30
CA GLU A 9 4.44 -14.66 -12.24
C GLU A 9 4.06 -14.30 -10.80
N LEU A 10 4.38 -15.16 -9.83
CA LEU A 10 4.12 -14.90 -8.41
C LEU A 10 4.90 -13.68 -7.89
N ALA A 11 6.18 -13.59 -8.23
CA ALA A 11 7.03 -12.46 -7.88
C ALA A 11 6.55 -11.15 -8.56
N TYR A 12 6.11 -11.24 -9.82
CA TYR A 12 5.54 -10.12 -10.55
C TYR A 12 4.25 -9.60 -9.91
N ASP A 13 3.32 -10.49 -9.56
CA ASP A 13 2.06 -10.09 -8.92
C ASP A 13 2.29 -9.46 -7.54
N ALA A 14 3.25 -9.97 -6.78
CA ALA A 14 3.64 -9.39 -5.49
C ALA A 14 4.23 -7.98 -5.65
N LEU A 15 5.03 -7.75 -6.69
CA LEU A 15 5.54 -6.42 -7.04
C LEU A 15 4.40 -5.48 -7.48
N LEU A 16 3.47 -5.98 -8.27
CA LEU A 16 2.33 -5.21 -8.78
C LEU A 16 1.42 -4.74 -7.64
N ILE A 17 1.16 -5.59 -6.64
CA ILE A 17 0.41 -5.21 -5.44
C ILE A 17 1.11 -4.05 -4.73
N LYS A 18 2.43 -4.12 -4.55
CA LYS A 18 3.22 -3.05 -3.94
C LYS A 18 3.10 -1.75 -4.73
N GLN A 19 3.30 -1.80 -6.04
CA GLN A 19 3.19 -0.62 -6.92
C GLN A 19 1.81 0.04 -6.87
N ASN A 20 0.74 -0.77 -6.86
CA ASN A 20 -0.62 -0.26 -6.74
C ASN A 20 -0.85 0.43 -5.39
N VAL A 21 -0.33 -0.15 -4.30
CA VAL A 21 -0.41 0.45 -2.96
C VAL A 21 0.39 1.76 -2.89
N ASP A 22 1.61 1.78 -3.44
CA ASP A 22 2.44 2.99 -3.51
C ASP A 22 1.70 4.12 -4.26
N THR A 23 1.03 3.79 -5.37
CA THR A 23 0.21 4.74 -6.13
C THR A 23 -0.97 5.29 -5.31
N LEU A 24 -1.66 4.43 -4.55
CA LEU A 24 -2.75 4.87 -3.66
C LEU A 24 -2.24 5.77 -2.54
N ILE A 25 -1.05 5.50 -2.01
CA ILE A 25 -0.39 6.34 -0.99
C ILE A 25 -0.04 7.71 -1.56
N GLU A 26 0.50 7.77 -2.78
CA GLU A 26 0.80 9.05 -3.46
C GLU A 26 -0.47 9.88 -3.67
N LEU A 27 -1.53 9.30 -4.23
CA LEU A 27 -2.81 9.98 -4.42
C LEU A 27 -3.44 10.44 -3.09
N GLY A 28 -3.30 9.64 -2.03
CA GLY A 28 -3.74 10.00 -0.70
C GLY A 28 -2.96 11.18 -0.11
N LYS A 29 -1.63 11.21 -0.29
CA LYS A 29 -0.79 12.35 0.10
C LYS A 29 -1.15 13.62 -0.67
N GLU A 30 -1.41 13.51 -1.98
CA GLU A 30 -1.92 14.65 -2.77
C GLU A 30 -3.26 15.16 -2.23
N THR A 31 -4.16 14.26 -1.84
CA THR A 31 -5.45 14.63 -1.25
C THR A 31 -5.27 15.35 0.09
N SER A 32 -4.38 14.88 0.97
CA SER A 32 -4.02 15.55 2.23
C SER A 32 -3.52 16.97 1.97
N ASN A 33 -2.60 17.14 1.02
CA ASN A 33 -2.08 18.47 0.65
C ASN A 33 -3.19 19.42 0.15
N LEU A 34 -4.19 18.90 -0.57
CA LEU A 34 -5.35 19.70 -0.99
C LEU A 34 -6.22 20.09 0.21
N ILE A 35 -6.41 19.21 1.20
CA ILE A 35 -7.12 19.53 2.44
C ILE A 35 -6.39 20.64 3.20
N ASP A 36 -5.07 20.53 3.34
CA ASP A 36 -4.21 21.57 3.94
C ASP A 36 -4.39 22.93 3.25
N LEU A 37 -4.41 22.96 1.92
CA LEU A 37 -4.65 24.18 1.15
C LEU A 37 -6.06 24.75 1.39
N LEU A 38 -7.08 23.89 1.46
CA LEU A 38 -8.45 24.31 1.75
C LEU A 38 -8.59 24.89 3.17
N LEU A 39 -7.94 24.28 4.16
CA LEU A 39 -7.86 24.79 5.52
C LEU A 39 -7.13 26.14 5.57
N ALA A 40 -6.01 26.27 4.84
CA ALA A 40 -5.20 27.49 4.78
C ALA A 40 -5.91 28.66 4.06
N THR A 41 -6.78 28.38 3.09
CA THR A 41 -7.57 29.43 2.39
C THR A 41 -8.70 30.02 3.24
N GLY A 42 -8.89 29.54 4.47
CA GLY A 42 -9.78 30.17 5.43
C GLY A 42 -11.24 29.81 5.21
N ILE A 43 -11.55 28.53 4.96
CA ILE A 43 -12.89 28.02 5.20
C ILE A 43 -13.16 28.12 6.73
N GLN A 44 -13.59 29.31 7.18
CA GLN A 44 -13.83 29.65 8.59
C GLN A 44 -15.14 29.10 9.15
N SER A 45 -15.76 28.16 8.45
CA SER A 45 -16.90 27.43 9.00
C SER A 45 -16.37 26.35 9.93
N ASP A 46 -16.66 26.45 11.23
CA ASP A 46 -16.31 25.42 12.22
C ASP A 46 -16.80 24.02 11.78
N LEU A 47 -17.94 23.96 11.07
CA LEU A 47 -18.50 22.72 10.51
C LEU A 47 -17.62 22.10 9.42
N ILE A 48 -16.91 22.91 8.64
CA ILE A 48 -16.11 22.42 7.51
C ILE A 48 -14.65 22.23 7.94
N GLY A 49 -14.08 23.19 8.67
CA GLY A 49 -12.68 23.11 9.11
C GLY A 49 -12.43 21.92 10.05
N ALA A 50 -13.28 21.71 11.05
CA ALA A 50 -13.13 20.59 11.98
C ALA A 50 -13.39 19.22 11.31
N SER A 51 -14.35 19.16 10.37
CA SER A 51 -14.60 17.94 9.58
C SER A 51 -13.39 17.61 8.71
N LEU A 52 -12.87 18.58 7.95
CA LEU A 52 -11.73 18.36 7.06
C LEU A 52 -10.46 17.92 7.81
N GLN A 53 -10.18 18.49 8.98
CA GLN A 53 -9.06 18.04 9.83
C GLN A 53 -9.25 16.59 10.31
N THR A 54 -10.48 16.20 10.64
CA THR A 54 -10.79 14.83 11.05
C THR A 54 -10.64 13.87 9.86
N ASP A 55 -11.17 14.24 8.70
CA ASP A 55 -11.11 13.47 7.47
C ASP A 55 -9.65 13.27 7.01
N GLU A 56 -8.82 14.31 7.12
CA GLU A 56 -7.38 14.24 6.83
C GLU A 56 -6.65 13.27 7.77
N ALA A 57 -6.90 13.37 9.08
CA ALA A 57 -6.28 12.47 10.05
C ALA A 57 -6.69 11.01 9.81
N GLU A 58 -7.94 10.75 9.45
CA GLU A 58 -8.42 9.42 9.09
C GLU A 58 -7.76 8.92 7.81
N LEU A 59 -7.66 9.76 6.79
CA LEU A 59 -6.97 9.44 5.53
C LEU A 59 -5.51 9.04 5.80
N ILE A 60 -4.75 9.84 6.53
CA ILE A 60 -3.36 9.54 6.88
C ILE A 60 -3.25 8.19 7.60
N ALA A 61 -4.14 7.93 8.58
CA ALA A 61 -4.14 6.67 9.31
C ALA A 61 -4.44 5.46 8.43
N VAL A 62 -5.34 5.59 7.45
CA VAL A 62 -5.65 4.52 6.49
C VAL A 62 -4.47 4.27 5.54
N LEU A 63 -3.83 5.33 5.03
CA LEU A 63 -2.66 5.19 4.15
C LEU A 63 -1.50 4.50 4.87
N GLN A 64 -1.25 4.85 6.13
CA GLN A 64 -0.21 4.20 6.93
C GLN A 64 -0.49 2.71 7.13
N LYS A 65 -1.74 2.32 7.41
CA LYS A 65 -2.13 0.90 7.50
C LYS A 65 -1.95 0.16 6.19
N LEU A 66 -2.25 0.81 5.06
CA LEU A 66 -2.10 0.25 3.73
C LEU A 66 -0.61 -0.01 3.41
N GLU A 67 0.26 0.94 3.75
CA GLU A 67 1.72 0.83 3.61
C GLU A 67 2.28 -0.32 4.47
N GLU A 68 1.91 -0.37 5.75
CA GLU A 68 2.36 -1.42 6.69
C GLU A 68 1.90 -2.82 6.24
N ALA A 69 0.68 -2.95 5.72
CA ALA A 69 0.13 -4.22 5.26
C ALA A 69 0.79 -4.71 3.96
N SER A 70 1.19 -3.81 3.08
CA SER A 70 1.74 -4.16 1.76
C SER A 70 3.26 -4.33 1.75
N ALA A 71 3.98 -3.62 2.63
CA ALA A 71 5.44 -3.62 2.71
C ALA A 71 6.08 -5.03 2.67
N PRO A 72 5.59 -6.05 3.41
CA PRO A 72 6.25 -7.35 3.45
C PRO A 72 5.87 -8.28 2.30
N ILE A 73 4.90 -7.93 1.44
CA ILE A 73 4.34 -8.86 0.44
C ILE A 73 5.42 -9.33 -0.54
N ALA A 74 6.14 -8.39 -1.16
CA ALA A 74 7.18 -8.72 -2.13
C ALA A 74 8.33 -9.53 -1.50
N GLU A 75 8.77 -9.16 -0.30
CA GLU A 75 9.83 -9.87 0.42
C GLU A 75 9.40 -11.30 0.75
N ARG A 76 8.24 -11.48 1.38
CA ARG A 76 7.73 -12.80 1.77
C ARG A 76 7.51 -13.72 0.57
N THR A 77 7.02 -13.18 -0.55
CA THR A 77 6.86 -13.95 -1.79
C THR A 77 8.21 -14.42 -2.33
N ASN A 78 9.21 -13.54 -2.36
CA ASN A 78 10.54 -13.91 -2.83
C ASN A 78 11.24 -14.92 -1.89
N THR A 79 11.06 -14.78 -0.57
CA THR A 79 11.55 -15.76 0.41
C THR A 79 10.90 -17.12 0.20
N PHE A 80 9.58 -17.16 0.01
CA PHE A 80 8.85 -18.39 -0.26
C PHE A 80 9.36 -19.12 -1.52
N ILE A 81 9.57 -18.39 -2.61
CA ILE A 81 10.15 -18.94 -3.86
C ILE A 81 11.54 -19.53 -3.57
N ALA A 82 12.42 -18.78 -2.90
CA ALA A 82 13.77 -19.24 -2.60
C ALA A 82 13.81 -20.47 -1.70
N GLU A 83 12.85 -20.61 -0.77
CA GLU A 83 12.71 -21.79 0.08
C GLU A 83 12.26 -23.01 -0.74
N LEU A 84 11.34 -22.84 -1.70
CA LEU A 84 10.93 -23.91 -2.62
C LEU A 84 12.11 -24.38 -3.49
N ASP A 85 12.84 -23.46 -4.10
CA ASP A 85 14.02 -23.77 -4.91
C ASP A 85 15.08 -24.54 -4.10
N ALA A 86 15.29 -24.14 -2.85
CA ALA A 86 16.27 -24.77 -1.96
C ALA A 86 15.84 -26.18 -1.50
N ASP A 87 14.55 -26.45 -1.40
CA ASP A 87 14.05 -27.78 -1.09
C ASP A 87 14.11 -28.72 -2.30
N ASP A 88 13.73 -28.25 -3.49
CA ASP A 88 13.86 -29.04 -4.72
C ASP A 88 15.32 -29.46 -4.97
N ALA A 89 16.28 -28.56 -4.73
CA ALA A 89 17.72 -28.85 -4.83
C ALA A 89 18.24 -29.92 -3.84
N LYS A 90 17.48 -30.28 -2.80
CA LYS A 90 17.82 -31.38 -1.87
C LYS A 90 17.21 -32.73 -2.26
N PHE A 91 16.24 -32.74 -3.18
CA PHE A 91 15.55 -33.94 -3.65
C PHE A 91 16.06 -34.45 -5.00
N ASP A 92 16.80 -33.62 -5.76
CA ASP A 92 17.67 -34.02 -6.89
C ASP A 92 19.03 -34.56 -6.42
#